data_AF-A0A077FJN2-F1
#
_entry.id   AF-A0A077FJN2-F1
#
_cell.length_a   1.000
_cell.length_b   1.000
_cell.length_c   1.000
_cell.angle_alpha   90.00
_cell.angle_beta   90.00
_cell.angle_gamma   90.00
#
_symmetry.space_group_name_H-M   'P 1'
#
loop_
_entity.id
_entity.type
_entity.pdbx_description
1 polymer ?
#
loop_
_entity_poly.entity_id
_entity_poly.type
_entity_poly.pdbx_seq_one_letter_code
_entity_poly.pdbx_strand_id
1 'polypeptide(L)'
;MYARLSVVTSLIVLSVILSYYFLDREIVYFFDALNTRQYKILDYIAEIPGIVLSLVPIVILYLGLKLIANKITVLDNRLYIISLALSISFTIREILKIIFGRSWPSTFYNNPSLLSDNMYSFNCLSFNHLYKSFPSGHMIAMCSIAVVLSILYPQKNMYGGLSQLLLEYAN
;
A
#
# COMPACT_ATOMS: atom_id res chain seq x y z
N MET A 1 -11.32 -23.48 -9.06
CA MET A 1 -10.55 -22.39 -8.42
C MET A 1 -10.26 -21.25 -9.39
N TYR A 2 -9.68 -21.54 -10.57
CA TYR A 2 -9.32 -20.52 -11.58
C TYR A 2 -10.49 -19.67 -12.11
N ALA A 3 -11.66 -20.25 -12.34
CA ALA A 3 -12.84 -19.49 -12.80
C ALA A 3 -13.30 -18.43 -11.80
N ARG A 4 -13.28 -18.74 -10.50
CA ARG A 4 -13.64 -17.78 -9.44
C ARG A 4 -12.63 -16.64 -9.35
N LEU A 5 -11.33 -16.97 -9.41
CA LEU A 5 -10.28 -15.97 -9.38
C LEU A 5 -10.37 -15.02 -10.58
N SER A 6 -10.58 -15.57 -11.78
CA SER A 6 -10.73 -14.79 -13.01
C SER A 6 -11.92 -13.82 -12.92
N VAL A 7 -13.09 -14.29 -12.49
CA VAL A 7 -14.27 -13.44 -12.30
C VAL A 7 -13.99 -12.30 -11.31
N VAL A 8 -13.39 -12.61 -10.16
CA VAL A 8 -13.05 -11.59 -9.15
C VAL A 8 -12.07 -10.57 -9.73
N THR A 9 -11.02 -11.01 -10.43
CA THR A 9 -10.07 -10.08 -11.05
C THR A 9 -10.72 -9.20 -12.12
N SER A 10 -11.61 -9.75 -12.95
CA SER A 10 -12.35 -8.98 -13.95
C SER A 10 -13.26 -7.94 -13.31
N LEU A 11 -13.95 -8.29 -12.22
CA LEU A 11 -14.79 -7.36 -11.46
C LEU A 11 -13.95 -6.23 -10.83
N ILE A 12 -12.77 -6.53 -10.29
CA ILE A 12 -11.85 -5.53 -9.75
C ILE A 12 -11.39 -4.57 -10.85
N VAL A 13 -10.95 -5.10 -12.00
CA VAL A 13 -10.51 -4.28 -13.14
C VAL A 13 -11.64 -3.39 -13.63
N LEU A 14 -12.85 -3.93 -13.80
CA LEU A 14 -14.03 -3.17 -14.19
C LEU A 14 -14.34 -2.06 -13.18
N SER A 15 -14.26 -2.37 -11.88
CA SER A 15 -14.51 -1.40 -10.80
C SER A 15 -13.48 -0.27 -10.81
N VAL A 16 -12.20 -0.56 -11.07
CA VAL A 16 -11.14 0.45 -11.20
C VAL A 16 -11.42 1.36 -12.41
N ILE A 17 -11.81 0.79 -13.55
CA ILE A 17 -12.13 1.56 -14.75
C ILE A 17 -13.33 2.49 -14.50
N LEU A 18 -14.42 1.97 -13.95
CA LEU A 18 -15.60 2.77 -13.62
C LEU A 18 -15.26 3.86 -12.60
N SER A 19 -14.49 3.54 -11.57
CA SER A 19 -14.04 4.52 -10.58
C SER A 19 -13.24 5.65 -11.22
N TYR A 20 -12.31 5.33 -12.12
CA TYR A 20 -11.50 6.33 -12.82
C TYR A 20 -12.34 7.32 -13.63
N TYR A 21 -13.34 6.84 -14.38
CA TYR A 21 -14.15 7.71 -15.24
C TYR A 21 -15.23 8.50 -14.51
N PHE A 22 -15.81 7.95 -13.44
CA PHE A 22 -17.01 8.52 -12.82
C PHE A 22 -16.83 9.02 -11.40
N LEU A 23 -15.93 8.43 -10.61
CA LEU A 23 -15.86 8.67 -9.17
C LEU A 23 -14.61 9.45 -8.78
N ASP A 24 -13.45 9.05 -9.28
CA ASP A 24 -12.16 9.46 -8.74
C ASP A 24 -11.93 10.98 -8.88
N ARG A 25 -12.30 11.61 -10.01
CA ARG A 25 -12.22 13.06 -10.18
C ARG A 25 -13.14 13.82 -9.20
N GLU A 26 -14.40 13.41 -9.10
CA GLU A 26 -15.38 14.06 -8.23
C GLU A 26 -15.00 13.92 -6.75
N ILE A 27 -14.45 12.77 -6.37
CA ILE A 27 -13.93 12.53 -5.01
C ILE A 27 -12.77 13.48 -4.70
N VAL A 28 -11.86 13.73 -5.66
CA VAL A 28 -10.75 14.69 -5.46
C VAL A 28 -11.30 16.10 -5.21
N TYR A 29 -12.22 16.57 -6.04
CA TYR A 29 -12.82 17.90 -5.85
C TYR A 29 -13.63 18.00 -4.57
N PHE A 30 -14.36 16.95 -4.19
CA PHE A 30 -15.11 16.91 -2.93
C PHE A 30 -14.18 17.08 -1.71
N PHE A 31 -13.08 16.34 -1.66
CA PHE A 31 -12.13 16.46 -0.54
C PHE A 31 -11.33 17.76 -0.56
N ASP A 32 -11.06 18.32 -1.73
CA ASP A 32 -10.45 19.65 -1.88
C ASP A 32 -11.39 20.75 -1.35
N ALA A 33 -12.69 20.69 -1.70
CA ALA A 33 -13.70 21.61 -1.21
C ALA A 33 -13.89 21.56 0.32
N LEU A 34 -13.71 20.39 0.92
CA LEU A 34 -13.72 20.21 2.38
C LEU A 34 -12.43 20.72 3.07
N ASN A 35 -11.44 21.17 2.29
CA ASN A 35 -10.14 21.62 2.75
C ASN A 35 -9.49 20.63 3.74
N THR A 36 -9.56 19.32 3.44
CA THR A 36 -9.14 18.28 4.40
C THR A 36 -7.65 18.35 4.76
N ARG A 37 -6.83 18.98 3.91
CA ARG A 37 -5.41 19.25 4.16
C ARG A 37 -5.13 20.11 5.39
N GLN A 38 -6.12 20.83 5.90
CA GLN A 38 -5.96 21.59 7.14
C GLN A 38 -5.79 20.67 8.37
N TYR A 39 -6.27 19.42 8.30
CA TYR A 39 -6.26 18.49 9.42
C TYR A 39 -4.96 17.68 9.47
N LYS A 40 -3.96 18.18 10.21
CA LYS A 40 -2.64 17.52 10.39
C LYS A 40 -2.71 16.08 10.89
N ILE A 41 -3.79 15.70 11.57
CA ILE A 41 -3.99 14.31 12.01
C ILE A 41 -4.04 13.33 10.83
N LEU A 42 -4.58 13.76 9.68
CA LEU A 42 -4.63 12.95 8.48
C LEU A 42 -3.23 12.72 7.91
N ASP A 43 -2.36 13.72 7.98
CA ASP A 43 -0.96 13.60 7.56
C ASP A 43 -0.20 12.59 8.44
N TYR A 44 -0.36 12.68 9.77
CA TYR A 44 0.27 11.71 10.69
C TYR A 44 -0.21 10.28 10.44
N ILE A 45 -1.50 10.08 10.20
CA ILE A 45 -2.05 8.76 9.87
C ILE A 45 -1.50 8.27 8.52
N ALA A 46 -1.37 9.16 7.54
CA ALA A 46 -0.85 8.83 6.23
C ALA A 46 0.63 8.43 6.27
N GLU A 47 1.43 8.89 7.23
CA GLU A 47 2.85 8.54 7.36
C GLU A 47 3.12 7.14 7.96
N ILE A 48 2.17 6.57 8.72
CA ILE A 48 2.33 5.27 9.41
C ILE A 48 2.89 4.16 8.50
N PRO A 49 2.35 3.93 7.28
CA PRO A 49 2.86 2.86 6.42
C PRO A 49 4.29 3.13 5.94
N GLY A 50 4.71 4.40 5.82
CA GLY A 50 6.08 4.77 5.48
C GLY A 50 7.07 4.42 6.59
N ILE A 51 6.67 4.63 7.84
CA ILE A 51 7.45 4.22 9.02
C ILE A 51 7.58 2.71 9.06
N VAL A 52 6.47 1.98 8.92
CA VAL A 52 6.46 0.51 8.91
C VAL A 52 7.38 -0.05 7.82
N LEU A 53 7.36 0.52 6.62
CA LEU A 53 8.23 0.10 5.53
C LEU A 53 9.71 0.32 5.86
N SER A 54 10.04 1.45 6.47
CA SER A 54 11.42 1.78 6.85
C SER A 54 12.00 0.78 7.86
N LEU A 55 11.15 0.11 8.64
CA LEU A 55 11.55 -0.93 9.59
C LEU A 55 11.79 -2.30 8.94
N VAL A 56 11.21 -2.58 7.77
CA VAL A 56 11.34 -3.87 7.07
C VAL A 56 12.79 -4.33 6.88
N PRO A 57 13.73 -3.53 6.35
CA PRO A 57 15.12 -3.97 6.20
C PRO A 57 15.80 -4.28 7.54
N ILE A 58 15.46 -3.55 8.60
CA ILE A 58 16.00 -3.77 9.95
C ILE A 58 15.50 -5.12 10.49
N VAL A 59 14.20 -5.41 10.32
CA VAL A 59 13.60 -6.69 10.73
C VAL A 59 14.23 -7.84 9.95
N ILE A 60 14.39 -7.72 8.62
CA ILE A 60 15.01 -8.77 7.80
C ILE A 60 16.46 -9.03 8.26
N LEU A 61 17.24 -8.00 8.53
CA LEU A 61 18.61 -8.14 9.03
C LEU A 61 18.64 -8.85 10.39
N TYR A 62 17.81 -8.42 11.33
CA TYR A 62 17.68 -9.03 12.65
C TYR A 62 17.32 -10.53 12.56
N LEU A 63 16.34 -10.88 11.71
CA LEU A 63 15.93 -12.26 11.49
C LEU A 63 17.04 -13.08 10.80
N GLY A 64 17.79 -12.49 9.88
CA GLY A 64 18.96 -13.12 9.27
C GLY A 64 20.05 -13.49 10.30
N LEU A 65 20.32 -12.60 11.26
CA LEU A 65 21.25 -12.89 12.36
C LEU A 65 20.74 -14.01 13.28
N LYS A 66 19.44 -14.03 13.61
CA LYS A 66 18.85 -15.12 14.39
C LYS A 66 18.87 -16.45 13.66
N LEU A 67 18.70 -16.44 12.33
CA LEU A 67 18.79 -17.63 11.50
C LEU A 67 20.19 -18.23 11.55
N ILE A 68 21.23 -17.41 11.39
CA ILE A 68 22.63 -17.85 11.50
C ILE A 68 22.93 -18.40 12.90
N ALA A 69 22.32 -17.82 13.93
CA ALA A 69 22.46 -18.28 15.31
C ALA A 69 21.61 -19.52 15.66
N ASN A 70 20.79 -20.05 14.74
CA ASN A 70 19.82 -21.14 14.97
C ASN A 70 18.83 -20.85 16.13
N LYS A 71 18.40 -19.59 16.28
CA LYS A 71 17.48 -19.13 17.35
C LYS A 71 16.10 -18.69 16.83
N ILE A 72 15.66 -19.26 15.71
CA ILE A 72 14.40 -18.88 15.06
C ILE A 72 13.19 -19.42 15.83
N THR A 73 12.22 -18.54 16.06
CA THR A 73 10.94 -18.86 16.70
C THR A 73 9.80 -18.86 15.68
N VAL A 74 8.61 -19.30 16.11
CA VAL A 74 7.40 -19.19 15.29
C VAL A 74 7.04 -17.72 14.99
N LEU A 75 7.27 -16.81 15.94
CA LEU A 75 7.04 -15.39 15.76
C LEU A 75 7.98 -14.79 14.69
N ASP A 76 9.24 -15.19 14.70
CA ASP A 76 10.23 -14.77 13.71
C ASP A 76 9.78 -15.12 12.29
N ASN A 77 9.24 -16.33 12.09
CA ASN A 77 8.69 -16.75 10.80
C ASN A 77 7.50 -15.89 10.35
N ARG A 78 6.63 -15.49 11.28
CA ARG A 78 5.49 -14.60 10.99
C ARG A 78 5.97 -13.20 10.59
N LEU A 79 6.90 -12.64 11.35
CA LEU A 79 7.54 -11.35 11.03
C LEU A 79 8.26 -11.39 9.68
N TYR A 80 8.92 -12.51 9.37
CA TYR A 80 9.55 -12.73 8.07
C TYR A 80 8.52 -12.72 6.93
N ILE A 81 7.41 -13.45 7.06
CA ILE A 81 6.35 -13.49 6.04
C ILE A 81 5.76 -12.09 5.82
N ILE A 82 5.48 -11.33 6.89
CA ILE A 82 4.99 -9.96 6.78
C ILE A 82 6.01 -9.06 6.05
N SER A 83 7.29 -9.14 6.44
CA SER A 83 8.38 -8.35 5.84
C SER A 83 8.55 -8.67 4.36
N LEU A 84 8.48 -9.95 4.00
CA LEU A 84 8.60 -10.41 2.63
C LEU A 84 7.41 -9.96 1.78
N ALA A 85 6.19 -10.09 2.29
CA ALA A 85 4.99 -9.63 1.60
C ALA A 85 5.04 -8.12 1.34
N LEU A 86 5.45 -7.31 2.32
CA LEU A 86 5.66 -5.88 2.15
C LEU A 86 6.70 -5.59 1.08
N SER A 87 7.87 -6.24 1.14
CA SER A 87 8.96 -6.05 0.18
C SER A 87 8.51 -6.36 -1.25
N ILE A 88 7.87 -7.51 -1.47
CA ILE A 88 7.38 -7.91 -2.79
C ILE A 88 6.32 -6.93 -3.29
N SER A 89 5.37 -6.55 -2.43
CA SER A 89 4.28 -5.64 -2.82
C SER A 89 4.81 -4.26 -3.24
N PHE A 90 5.84 -3.76 -2.56
CA PHE A 90 6.49 -2.49 -2.90
C PHE A 90 7.31 -2.57 -4.19
N THR A 91 7.99 -3.69 -4.43
CA THR A 91 8.68 -3.91 -5.72
C THR A 91 7.68 -3.92 -6.86
N ILE A 92 6.57 -4.65 -6.72
CA ILE A 92 5.47 -4.67 -7.71
C ILE A 92 4.91 -3.27 -7.91
N ARG A 93 4.72 -2.49 -6.83
CA ARG A 93 4.26 -1.10 -6.91
C ARG A 93 5.15 -0.26 -7.83
N GLU A 94 6.46 -0.29 -7.65
CA GLU A 94 7.37 0.54 -8.46
C GLU A 94 7.28 0.18 -9.94
N ILE A 95 7.15 -1.11 -10.27
CA ILE A 95 6.93 -1.58 -11.64
C ILE A 95 5.60 -1.04 -12.17
N LEU A 96 4.51 -1.17 -11.40
CA LEU A 96 3.19 -0.69 -11.82
C LEU A 96 3.15 0.83 -11.98
N LYS A 97 3.89 1.60 -11.17
CA LYS A 97 4.00 3.05 -11.33
C LYS A 97 4.62 3.43 -12.67
N ILE A 98 5.63 2.69 -13.12
CA ILE A 98 6.24 2.88 -14.44
C ILE A 98 5.26 2.49 -15.55
N ILE A 99 4.55 1.37 -15.38
CA ILE A 99 3.60 0.87 -16.39
C ILE A 99 2.45 1.84 -16.59
N PHE A 100 1.87 2.38 -15.52
CA PHE A 100 0.68 3.23 -15.61
C PHE A 100 1.00 4.72 -15.74
N GLY A 101 2.02 5.23 -15.04
CA GLY A 101 2.45 6.62 -15.15
C GLY A 101 1.32 7.62 -14.93
N ARG A 102 0.59 7.54 -13.81
CA ARG A 102 -0.60 8.39 -13.57
C ARG A 102 -0.24 9.76 -12.98
N SER A 103 -0.91 10.82 -13.47
CA SER A 103 -0.82 12.17 -12.90
C SER A 103 -1.40 12.26 -11.49
N TRP A 104 -0.96 13.25 -10.71
CA TRP A 104 -1.38 13.36 -9.30
C TRP A 104 -2.68 14.15 -9.15
N PRO A 105 -3.43 13.91 -8.06
CA PRO A 105 -4.58 14.75 -7.74
C PRO A 105 -4.15 16.19 -7.42
N SER A 106 -2.99 16.38 -6.78
CA SER A 106 -2.44 17.70 -6.45
C SER A 106 -0.93 17.79 -6.62
N THR A 107 -0.43 19.01 -6.66
CA THR A 107 1.00 19.30 -6.69
C THR A 107 1.60 19.15 -5.29
N PHE A 108 2.58 18.25 -5.15
CA PHE A 108 3.30 17.99 -3.90
C PHE A 108 4.78 18.35 -4.01
N TYR A 109 5.40 18.13 -5.18
CA TYR A 109 6.83 18.36 -5.42
C TYR A 109 7.07 18.90 -6.84
N ASN A 110 6.24 19.86 -7.25
CA ASN A 110 6.24 20.45 -8.59
C ASN A 110 5.87 19.45 -9.72
N ASN A 111 5.03 18.47 -9.39
CA ASN A 111 4.45 17.52 -10.33
C ASN A 111 3.18 18.08 -10.99
N PRO A 112 2.85 17.65 -12.22
CA PRO A 112 1.58 18.03 -12.82
C PRO A 112 0.42 17.41 -12.05
N SER A 113 -0.67 18.16 -11.92
CA SER A 113 -1.82 17.70 -11.14
C SER A 113 -3.19 18.10 -11.67
N LEU A 114 -4.22 17.38 -11.23
CA LEU A 114 -5.61 17.68 -11.54
C LEU A 114 -6.02 19.05 -10.99
N LEU A 115 -5.73 19.34 -9.72
CA LEU A 115 -6.20 20.57 -9.06
C LEU A 115 -5.48 21.84 -9.56
N SER A 116 -4.19 21.74 -9.92
CA SER A 116 -3.42 22.90 -10.37
C SER A 116 -3.41 23.07 -11.90
N ASP A 117 -3.26 21.96 -12.64
CA ASP A 117 -3.00 22.00 -14.08
C ASP A 117 -4.11 21.34 -14.91
N ASN A 118 -5.20 20.89 -14.26
CA ASN A 118 -6.26 20.09 -14.87
C ASN A 118 -5.75 18.81 -15.58
N MET A 119 -4.59 18.30 -15.13
CA MET A 119 -3.91 17.15 -15.71
C MET A 119 -4.42 15.85 -15.10
N TYR A 120 -5.27 15.14 -15.85
CA TYR A 120 -5.85 13.86 -15.45
C TYR A 120 -5.66 12.79 -16.53
N SER A 121 -4.51 12.14 -16.52
CA SER A 121 -4.14 11.18 -17.56
C SER A 121 -3.22 10.08 -17.04
N PHE A 122 -3.17 8.99 -17.81
CA PHE A 122 -2.17 7.95 -17.71
C PHE A 122 -1.12 8.16 -18.81
N ASN A 123 0.14 8.24 -18.41
CA ASN A 123 1.29 8.27 -19.29
C ASN A 123 2.02 6.93 -19.18
N CYS A 124 1.41 5.89 -19.76
CA CYS A 124 1.88 4.52 -19.63
C CYS A 124 3.32 4.36 -20.13
N LEU A 125 4.11 3.53 -19.44
CA LEU A 125 5.53 3.26 -19.73
C LEU A 125 6.44 4.51 -19.69
N SER A 126 5.99 5.58 -19.03
CA SER A 126 6.85 6.74 -18.81
C SER A 126 7.73 6.52 -17.58
N PHE A 127 9.04 6.67 -17.75
CA PHE A 127 10.01 6.70 -16.64
C PHE A 127 10.02 8.06 -15.94
N ASN A 128 9.03 8.91 -16.23
CA ASN A 128 8.95 10.24 -15.66
C ASN A 128 8.51 10.14 -14.19
N HIS A 129 9.41 10.56 -13.30
CA HIS A 129 9.19 10.54 -11.86
C HIS A 129 8.00 11.38 -11.39
N LEU A 130 7.53 12.31 -12.23
CA LEU A 130 6.39 13.19 -11.94
C LEU A 130 5.04 12.47 -12.07
N TYR A 131 4.96 11.30 -12.70
CA TYR A 131 3.72 10.57 -12.95
C TYR A 131 3.68 9.27 -12.15
N LYS A 132 3.47 9.36 -10.83
CA LYS A 132 3.65 8.23 -9.90
C LYS A 132 2.50 8.08 -8.89
N SER A 133 1.32 8.61 -9.20
CA SER A 133 0.19 8.61 -8.27
C SER A 133 -0.48 7.23 -8.13
N PHE A 134 -0.42 6.38 -9.17
CA PHE A 134 -1.03 5.05 -9.16
C PHE A 134 0.00 3.94 -9.39
N PRO A 135 -0.06 2.85 -8.60
CA PRO A 135 -0.92 2.66 -7.43
C PRO A 135 -0.40 3.37 -6.16
N SER A 136 -1.29 3.60 -5.19
CA SER A 136 -0.95 4.25 -3.92
C SER A 136 -0.01 3.41 -3.06
N GLY A 137 1.07 4.01 -2.59
CA GLY A 137 2.05 3.34 -1.74
C GLY A 137 1.52 2.96 -0.36
N HIS A 138 0.82 3.89 0.29
CA HIS A 138 0.23 3.69 1.61
C HIS A 138 -0.85 2.60 1.61
N MET A 139 -1.68 2.58 0.56
CA MET A 139 -2.71 1.55 0.40
C MET A 139 -2.10 0.16 0.20
N ILE A 140 -1.05 0.05 -0.61
CA ILE A 140 -0.37 -1.24 -0.83
C ILE A 140 0.19 -1.78 0.48
N ALA A 141 0.88 -0.95 1.27
CA ALA A 141 1.40 -1.37 2.57
C ALA A 141 0.30 -1.92 3.49
N MET A 142 -0.78 -1.14 3.66
CA MET A 142 -1.86 -1.49 4.59
C MET A 142 -2.64 -2.72 4.12
N CYS A 143 -2.95 -2.82 2.82
CA CYS A 143 -3.62 -3.99 2.27
C CYS A 143 -2.74 -5.25 2.38
N SER A 144 -1.43 -5.14 2.14
CA SER A 144 -0.51 -6.29 2.28
C SER A 144 -0.46 -6.78 3.73
N ILE A 145 -0.36 -5.88 4.71
CA ILE A 145 -0.41 -6.25 6.14
C ILE A 145 -1.74 -6.90 6.48
N ALA A 146 -2.86 -6.29 6.07
CA ALA A 146 -4.19 -6.80 6.35
C ALA A 146 -4.40 -8.22 5.81
N VAL A 147 -4.00 -8.46 4.55
CA VAL A 147 -4.10 -9.78 3.92
C VAL A 147 -3.21 -10.79 4.64
N VAL A 148 -1.96 -10.47 4.92
CA VAL A 148 -1.06 -11.40 5.61
C VAL A 148 -1.56 -11.73 7.02
N LEU A 149 -2.02 -10.74 7.78
CA LEU A 149 -2.59 -10.98 9.11
C LEU A 149 -3.85 -11.86 9.03
N SER A 150 -4.69 -11.68 8.02
CA SER A 150 -5.88 -12.54 7.81
C SER A 150 -5.49 -13.99 7.47
N ILE A 151 -4.33 -14.21 6.84
CA ILE A 151 -3.82 -15.56 6.56
C ILE A 151 -3.20 -16.18 7.81
N LEU A 152 -2.41 -15.41 8.56
CA LEU A 152 -1.73 -15.88 9.77
C LEU A 152 -2.71 -16.12 10.93
N TYR A 153 -3.79 -15.34 11.00
CA TYR A 153 -4.80 -15.37 12.05
C TYR A 153 -6.23 -15.40 11.47
N PRO A 154 -6.64 -16.50 10.81
CA PRO A 154 -7.87 -16.55 10.00
C PRO A 154 -9.19 -16.38 10.76
N GLN A 155 -9.18 -16.59 12.08
CA GLN A 155 -10.36 -16.38 12.94
C GLN A 155 -10.44 -14.95 13.47
N LYS A 156 -9.45 -14.10 13.19
CA LYS A 156 -9.37 -12.73 13.70
C LYS A 156 -9.49 -11.75 12.53
N ASN A 157 -10.19 -10.64 12.76
CA ASN A 157 -10.10 -9.51 11.85
C ASN A 157 -8.69 -8.89 11.91
N MET A 158 -8.39 -7.95 11.01
CA MET A 158 -7.06 -7.30 10.95
C MET A 158 -6.57 -6.81 12.33
N TYR A 159 -7.44 -6.14 13.09
CA TYR A 159 -7.09 -5.62 14.42
C TYR A 159 -6.78 -6.74 15.42
N GLY A 160 -7.55 -7.82 15.42
CA GLY A 160 -7.31 -8.98 16.27
C GLY A 160 -6.05 -9.76 15.87
N GLY A 161 -5.73 -9.81 14.58
CA GLY A 161 -4.47 -10.38 14.09
C GLY A 161 -3.26 -9.55 14.56
N LEU A 162 -3.36 -8.22 14.44
CA LEU A 162 -2.32 -7.31 14.92
C LEU A 162 -2.14 -7.41 16.45
N SER A 163 -3.22 -7.42 17.22
CA SER A 163 -3.14 -7.54 18.68
C SER A 163 -2.53 -8.87 19.10
N GLN A 164 -2.84 -9.97 18.41
CA GLN A 164 -2.24 -11.27 18.67
C GLN A 164 -0.73 -11.27 18.41
N LEU A 165 -0.30 -10.67 17.30
CA LEU A 165 1.12 -10.55 16.97
C LEU A 165 1.87 -9.75 18.04
N LEU A 166 1.30 -8.65 18.53
CA LEU A 166 1.89 -7.84 19.59
C LEU A 166 1.96 -8.58 20.93
N LEU A 167 0.93 -9.33 21.30
CA LEU A 167 0.94 -10.17 22.50
C LEU A 167 2.01 -11.25 22.43
N GLU A 168 2.22 -11.85 21.27
CA GLU A 168 3.28 -12.86 21.07
C GLU A 168 4.68 -12.25 21.13
N TYR A 169 4.84 -10.97 20.77
CA TYR A 169 6.11 -10.27 20.92
C TYR A 169 6.41 -9.84 22.37
N ALA A 170 5.36 -9.59 23.17
CA ALA A 170 5.50 -9.15 24.55
C ALA A 170 5.78 -10.29 25.55
N ASN A 171 5.59 -11.55 25.15
CA ASN A 171 5.83 -12.76 25.95
C ASN A 171 7.12 -13.46 25.54
#